data_AF-A0A323U6R4-F1
#
_entry.id   AF-A0A323U6R4-F1
#
_cell.length_a   1.000
_cell.length_b   1.000
_cell.length_c   1.000
_cell.angle_alpha   90.00
_cell.angle_beta   90.00
_cell.angle_gamma   90.00
#
_symmetry.space_group_name_H-M   'P 1'
#
loop_
_entity.id
_entity.type
_entity.pdbx_description
1 polymer ?
#
loop_
_entity_poly.entity_id
_entity_poly.type
_entity_poly.pdbx_seq_one_letter_code
_entity_poly.pdbx_strand_id
1 'polypeptide(L)'
;MEFSFKIKINAKKEKVWEYYANIDKWYIWEEDLKDIKLNGEFKTGSKGIMKLENIPPLEYVLTSVKENKEFWDRTDIPLGSIHFGHEIFEEDKNSVSIKHTVRLESSIINEENIEFLRGIFSDVPHSMMLLKKSVEE
;
A
#
# COMPACT_ATOMS: atom_id res chain seq x y z
N MET A 1 -6.78 -4.73 14.15
CA MET A 1 -8.01 -4.56 13.34
C MET A 1 -7.61 -4.20 11.92
N GLU A 2 -8.39 -4.55 10.90
CA GLU A 2 -8.02 -4.29 9.50
C GLU A 2 -9.23 -4.02 8.59
N PHE A 3 -9.00 -3.23 7.54
CA PHE A 3 -9.88 -3.08 6.39
C PHE A 3 -9.14 -3.55 5.13
N SER A 4 -9.87 -4.10 4.16
CA SER A 4 -9.29 -4.46 2.87
C SER A 4 -10.24 -4.18 1.72
N PHE A 5 -9.68 -3.79 0.58
CA PHE A 5 -10.39 -3.62 -0.69
C PHE A 5 -9.73 -4.53 -1.73
N LYS A 6 -10.53 -5.24 -2.52
CA LYS A 6 -10.04 -6.16 -3.56
C LYS A 6 -10.72 -5.82 -4.88
N ILE A 7 -9.93 -5.68 -5.94
CA ILE A 7 -10.42 -5.44 -7.31
C ILE A 7 -9.69 -6.30 -8.33
N LYS A 8 -10.36 -6.58 -9.45
CA LYS A 8 -9.77 -7.28 -10.60
C LYS A 8 -9.10 -6.28 -11.57
N ILE A 9 -7.93 -6.65 -12.07
CA ILE A 9 -7.15 -5.94 -13.09
C ILE A 9 -6.87 -6.90 -14.26
N ASN A 10 -7.14 -6.45 -15.48
CA ASN A 10 -6.90 -7.14 -16.74
C ASN A 10 -5.46 -6.91 -17.20
N ALA A 11 -4.51 -7.31 -16.38
CA ALA A 11 -3.09 -7.30 -16.69
C ALA A 11 -2.39 -8.48 -16.04
N LYS A 12 -1.16 -8.74 -16.48
CA LYS A 12 -0.29 -9.72 -15.84
C LYS A 12 0.27 -9.17 -14.54
N LYS A 13 0.57 -10.06 -13.58
CA LYS A 13 1.14 -9.70 -12.28
C LYS A 13 2.45 -8.91 -12.39
N GLU A 14 3.26 -9.17 -13.40
CA GLU A 14 4.53 -8.47 -13.62
C GLU A 14 4.31 -6.99 -13.94
N LYS A 15 3.24 -6.65 -14.68
CA LYS A 15 2.89 -5.25 -14.97
C LYS A 15 2.43 -4.53 -13.71
N VAL A 16 1.59 -5.18 -12.89
CA VAL A 16 1.18 -4.62 -11.59
C VAL A 16 2.39 -4.45 -10.67
N TRP A 17 3.27 -5.45 -10.61
CA TRP A 17 4.44 -5.43 -9.75
C TRP A 17 5.39 -4.28 -10.07
N GLU A 18 5.51 -3.88 -11.33
CA GLU A 18 6.31 -2.71 -11.72
C GLU A 18 5.82 -1.41 -11.04
N TYR A 19 4.51 -1.24 -10.83
CA TYR A 19 3.94 -0.07 -10.13
C TYR A 19 4.13 -0.14 -8.62
N TYR A 20 4.38 -1.34 -8.07
CA TYR A 20 4.65 -1.54 -6.66
C TYR A 20 6.14 -1.41 -6.34
N ALA A 21 7.00 -2.09 -7.09
CA ALA A 21 8.44 -2.13 -6.82
C ALA A 21 9.18 -0.85 -7.23
N ASN A 22 8.61 -0.06 -8.15
CA ASN A 22 9.13 1.26 -8.50
C ASN A 22 8.41 2.33 -7.69
N ILE A 23 9.06 2.85 -6.65
CA ILE A 23 8.50 3.89 -5.77
C ILE A 23 8.15 5.18 -6.51
N ASP A 24 8.83 5.50 -7.62
CA ASP A 24 8.53 6.68 -8.43
C ASP A 24 7.18 6.55 -9.15
N LYS A 25 6.66 5.33 -9.29
CA LYS A 25 5.31 5.09 -9.82
C LYS A 25 4.21 5.25 -8.77
N TRP A 26 4.55 5.40 -7.49
CA TRP A 26 3.53 5.53 -6.44
C TRP A 26 2.74 6.84 -6.59
N TYR A 27 3.36 7.91 -7.08
CA TYR A 27 2.69 9.16 -7.44
C TYR A 27 1.54 9.02 -8.45
N ILE A 28 1.43 7.88 -9.13
CA ILE A 28 0.35 7.61 -10.09
C ILE A 28 -0.93 7.19 -9.38
N TRP A 29 -0.81 6.49 -8.25
CA TRP A 29 -1.94 5.87 -7.55
C TRP A 29 -2.11 6.36 -6.11
N GLU A 30 -1.14 7.06 -5.56
CA GLU A 30 -1.22 7.71 -4.25
C GLU A 30 -1.26 9.24 -4.45
N GLU A 31 -2.47 9.80 -4.59
CA GLU A 31 -2.64 11.22 -4.93
C GLU A 31 -2.15 12.17 -3.84
N ASP A 32 -2.24 11.73 -2.59
CA ASP A 32 -1.78 12.52 -1.44
C ASP A 32 -0.26 12.46 -1.25
N LEU A 33 0.48 11.70 -2.07
CA LEU A 33 1.93 11.57 -1.98
C LEU A 33 2.66 12.82 -2.47
N LYS A 34 3.36 13.50 -1.56
CA LYS A 34 4.22 14.67 -1.87
C LYS A 34 5.66 14.31 -2.15
N ASP A 35 6.23 13.41 -1.37
CA ASP A 35 7.63 12.96 -1.52
C ASP A 35 7.75 11.52 -1.03
N ILE A 36 8.57 10.72 -1.71
CA ILE A 36 8.91 9.36 -1.26
C ILE A 36 10.38 9.06 -1.52
N LYS A 37 11.01 8.41 -0.53
CA LYS A 37 12.39 7.96 -0.62
C LYS A 37 12.51 6.58 -0.02
N LEU A 38 13.24 5.71 -0.70
CA LEU A 38 13.65 4.41 -0.17
C LEU A 38 15.17 4.35 -0.10
N ASN A 39 15.69 3.95 1.05
CA ASN A 39 17.11 3.75 1.25
C ASN A 39 17.49 2.35 0.76
N GLY A 40 18.04 2.28 -0.45
CA GLY A 40 18.49 1.04 -1.07
C GLY A 40 17.45 0.40 -1.99
N GLU A 41 17.52 -0.91 -2.12
CA GLU A 41 16.68 -1.69 -3.03
C GLU A 41 15.28 -1.92 -2.47
N PHE A 42 14.30 -2.17 -3.34
CA PHE A 42 12.96 -2.60 -2.93
C PHE A 42 12.96 -4.05 -2.44
N LYS A 43 13.32 -4.25 -1.17
CA LYS A 43 13.37 -5.58 -0.51
C LYS A 43 12.99 -5.51 0.97
N THR A 44 12.62 -6.66 1.53
CA THR A 44 12.32 -6.81 2.96
C THR A 44 13.44 -6.24 3.84
N GLY A 45 13.07 -5.43 4.83
CA GLY A 45 13.97 -4.76 5.77
C GLY A 45 14.42 -3.37 5.31
N SER A 46 14.15 -2.98 4.07
CA SER A 46 14.50 -1.64 3.56
C SER A 46 13.62 -0.59 4.20
N LYS A 47 14.20 0.59 4.42
CA LYS A 47 13.54 1.71 5.11
C LYS A 47 13.44 2.90 4.20
N GLY A 48 12.38 3.67 4.37
CA GLY A 48 12.15 4.87 3.60
C GLY A 48 11.51 5.98 4.41
N ILE A 49 11.34 7.12 3.76
CA ILE A 49 10.59 8.26 4.28
C ILE A 49 9.54 8.60 3.24
N MET A 50 8.28 8.67 3.66
CA MET A 50 7.17 9.16 2.85
C MET A 50 6.66 10.48 3.42
N LYS A 51 6.14 11.34 2.57
CA LYS A 51 5.50 12.59 2.95
C LYS A 51 4.18 12.69 2.22
N LEU A 52 3.09 12.79 2.98
CA LEU A 52 1.75 12.98 2.46
C LEU A 52 1.30 14.44 2.57
N GLU A 53 0.23 14.78 1.87
CA GLU A 53 -0.55 16.00 2.04
C GLU A 53 -0.85 16.26 3.52
N ASN A 54 -0.41 17.41 4.06
CA ASN A 54 -0.76 17.88 5.40
C ASN A 54 -0.32 16.98 6.58
N ILE A 55 0.51 15.97 6.33
CA ILE A 55 1.07 15.08 7.35
C ILE A 55 2.59 15.28 7.43
N PRO A 56 3.19 15.30 8.64
CA PRO A 56 4.65 15.30 8.80
C PRO A 56 5.29 14.10 8.08
N PRO A 57 6.57 14.18 7.67
CA PRO A 57 7.25 13.02 7.09
C PRO A 57 7.20 11.80 8.02
N LEU A 58 6.89 10.64 7.45
CA LEU A 58 6.75 9.36 8.14
C LEU A 58 7.86 8.42 7.69
N GLU A 59 8.53 7.79 8.64
CA GLU A 59 9.42 6.67 8.36
C GLU A 59 8.62 5.39 8.17
N TYR A 60 8.96 4.61 7.16
CA TYR A 60 8.37 3.30 6.92
C TYR A 60 9.44 2.24 6.72
N VAL A 61 9.07 0.98 6.97
CA VAL A 61 9.91 -0.20 6.71
C VAL A 61 9.14 -1.22 5.88
N LEU A 62 9.76 -1.74 4.83
CA LEU A 62 9.20 -2.85 4.05
C LEU A 62 9.32 -4.14 4.87
N THR A 63 8.22 -4.63 5.43
CA THR A 63 8.18 -5.81 6.31
C THR A 63 8.10 -7.13 5.55
N SER A 64 7.58 -7.10 4.31
CA SER A 64 7.60 -8.23 3.38
C SER A 64 7.72 -7.69 1.96
N VAL A 65 8.59 -8.28 1.15
CA VAL A 65 8.64 -8.05 -0.30
C VAL A 65 8.81 -9.42 -0.96
N LYS A 66 7.79 -9.83 -1.71
CA LYS A 66 7.80 -11.07 -2.50
C LYS A 66 7.41 -10.71 -3.93
N GLU A 67 8.40 -10.81 -4.81
CA GLU A 67 8.24 -10.41 -6.21
C GLU A 67 6.99 -10.99 -6.86
N ASN A 68 6.23 -10.14 -7.55
CA ASN A 68 4.98 -10.47 -8.25
C ASN A 68 3.87 -11.07 -7.36
N LYS A 69 3.98 -10.92 -6.04
CA LYS A 69 3.03 -11.49 -5.07
C LYS A 69 2.57 -10.48 -4.04
N GLU A 70 3.49 -9.84 -3.33
CA GLU A 70 3.11 -8.88 -2.30
C GLU A 70 4.26 -7.95 -1.94
N PHE A 71 3.88 -6.78 -1.44
CA PHE A 71 4.73 -6.09 -0.47
C PHE A 71 3.89 -5.62 0.71
N TRP A 72 4.54 -5.49 1.85
CA TRP A 72 3.99 -4.92 3.06
C TRP A 72 4.95 -3.88 3.58
N ASP A 73 4.41 -2.75 4.02
CA ASP A 73 5.16 -1.75 4.77
C ASP A 73 4.52 -1.51 6.14
N ARG A 74 5.33 -1.01 7.06
CA ARG A 74 4.93 -0.65 8.40
C ARG A 74 5.38 0.76 8.72
N THR A 75 4.46 1.53 9.27
CA THR A 75 4.70 2.86 9.85
C THR A 75 4.33 2.83 11.32
N ASP A 76 5.26 3.23 12.18
CA ASP A 76 5.06 3.28 13.62
C ASP A 76 4.53 4.67 14.02
N ILE A 77 3.42 4.70 14.76
CA ILE A 77 2.71 5.91 15.20
C ILE A 77 2.44 5.85 16.71
N PRO A 78 2.07 6.96 17.38
CA PRO A 78 1.78 6.93 18.81
C PRO A 78 0.70 5.92 19.25
N LEU A 79 -0.24 5.58 18.36
CA LEU A 79 -1.34 4.64 18.63
C LEU A 79 -0.96 3.16 18.48
N GLY A 80 0.22 2.86 17.91
CA GLY A 80 0.65 1.50 17.57
C GLY A 80 1.36 1.45 16.21
N SER A 81 1.23 0.34 15.51
CA SER A 81 1.84 0.17 14.18
C SER A 81 0.76 0.02 13.12
N ILE A 82 0.84 0.84 12.07
CA ILE A 82 0.03 0.66 10.86
C ILE A 82 0.82 -0.23 9.91
N HIS A 83 0.19 -1.29 9.43
CA HIS A 83 0.72 -2.14 8.38
C HIS A 83 -0.15 -2.00 7.13
N PHE A 84 0.48 -1.63 6.03
CA PHE A 84 -0.15 -1.60 4.71
C PHE A 84 0.30 -2.82 3.92
N GLY A 85 -0.65 -3.56 3.38
CA GLY A 85 -0.41 -4.78 2.62
C GLY A 85 -0.94 -4.65 1.21
N HIS A 86 -0.10 -4.95 0.23
CA HIS A 86 -0.41 -4.87 -1.19
C HIS A 86 -0.18 -6.25 -1.78
N GLU A 87 -1.26 -6.97 -2.05
CA GLU A 87 -1.23 -8.38 -2.46
C GLU A 87 -1.75 -8.53 -3.90
N ILE A 88 -1.12 -9.42 -4.67
CA ILE A 88 -1.48 -9.80 -6.04
C ILE A 88 -1.89 -11.28 -6.04
N PHE A 89 -3.10 -11.54 -6.54
CA PHE A 89 -3.66 -12.88 -6.71
C PHE A 89 -3.81 -13.15 -8.20
N GLU A 90 -3.11 -14.18 -8.70
CA GLU A 90 -3.26 -14.61 -10.07
C GLU A 90 -4.64 -15.28 -10.24
N GLU A 91 -5.46 -14.76 -11.16
CA GLU A 91 -6.78 -15.30 -11.46
C GLU A 91 -6.71 -16.13 -12.76
N ASP A 92 -6.16 -15.52 -13.82
CA ASP A 92 -6.00 -16.12 -15.15
C ASP A 92 -4.68 -15.64 -15.80
N LYS A 93 -4.29 -16.23 -16.95
CA LYS A 93 -3.04 -15.87 -17.68
C LYS A 93 -2.86 -14.38 -17.98
N ASN A 94 -3.96 -13.61 -18.08
CA ASN A 94 -3.95 -12.18 -18.43
C ASN A 94 -4.73 -11.32 -17.42
N SER A 95 -5.07 -11.84 -16.25
CA SER A 95 -5.74 -11.05 -15.23
C SER A 95 -5.37 -11.46 -13.82
N VAL A 96 -5.31 -10.46 -12.95
CA VAL A 96 -5.04 -10.63 -11.52
C VAL A 96 -6.12 -9.94 -10.72
N SER A 97 -6.28 -10.31 -9.47
CA SER A 97 -6.89 -9.44 -8.49
C SER A 97 -5.81 -8.84 -7.62
N ILE A 98 -5.94 -7.56 -7.27
CA ILE A 98 -5.12 -6.94 -6.24
C ILE A 98 -5.97 -6.68 -5.00
N LYS A 99 -5.36 -6.79 -3.83
CA LYS A 99 -5.98 -6.44 -2.55
C LYS A 99 -5.05 -5.51 -1.80
N HIS A 100 -5.57 -4.36 -1.38
CA HIS A 100 -4.88 -3.49 -0.42
C HIS A 100 -5.54 -3.65 0.94
N THR A 101 -4.71 -3.81 1.97
CA THR A 101 -5.13 -4.02 3.35
C THR A 101 -4.47 -2.97 4.23
N VAL A 102 -5.23 -2.33 5.11
CA VAL A 102 -4.68 -1.46 6.15
C VAL A 102 -5.00 -2.08 7.49
N ARG A 103 -3.97 -2.37 8.28
CA ARG A 103 -4.09 -2.99 9.60
C ARG A 103 -3.51 -2.07 10.65
N LEU A 104 -4.27 -1.80 11.70
CA LEU A 104 -3.76 -1.22 12.94
C LEU A 104 -3.48 -2.34 13.94
N GLU A 105 -2.21 -2.49 14.30
CA GLU A 105 -1.73 -3.28 15.42
C GLU A 105 -1.60 -2.35 16.64
N SER A 106 -2.55 -2.47 17.57
CA SER A 106 -2.61 -1.69 18.79
C SER A 106 -3.10 -2.59 19.93
N SER A 107 -2.63 -2.32 21.15
CA SER A 107 -3.14 -2.98 22.36
C SER A 107 -4.55 -2.50 22.74
N ILE A 108 -5.04 -1.42 22.12
CA ILE A 108 -6.34 -0.82 22.41
C ILE A 108 -7.26 -1.00 21.20
N ILE A 109 -8.45 -1.54 21.45
CA ILE A 109 -9.53 -1.67 20.46
C ILE A 109 -10.74 -0.89 20.98
N ASN A 110 -10.99 0.26 20.39
CA ASN A 110 -12.11 1.15 20.69
C ASN A 110 -12.63 1.80 19.40
N GLU A 111 -13.73 2.54 19.51
CA GLU A 111 -14.37 3.21 18.37
C GLU A 111 -13.45 4.26 17.74
N GLU A 112 -12.68 5.01 18.54
CA GLU A 112 -11.71 6.01 18.05
C GLU A 112 -10.63 5.39 17.14
N ASN A 113 -10.05 4.25 17.54
CA ASN A 113 -9.05 3.55 16.73
C ASN A 113 -9.67 2.96 15.44
N ILE A 114 -10.95 2.55 15.49
CA ILE A 114 -11.67 2.07 14.32
C ILE A 114 -11.92 3.24 13.34
N GLU A 115 -12.37 4.39 13.82
CA GLU A 115 -12.61 5.57 12.99
C GLU A 115 -11.31 6.15 12.42
N PHE A 116 -10.22 6.13 13.20
CA PHE A 116 -8.89 6.47 12.70
C PHE A 116 -8.47 5.56 11.54
N LEU A 117 -8.58 4.24 11.72
CA LEU A 117 -8.21 3.29 10.66
C LEU A 117 -9.16 3.40 9.44
N ARG A 118 -10.44 3.69 9.66
CA ARG A 118 -11.41 3.95 8.59
C ARG A 118 -11.02 5.18 7.76
N GLY A 119 -10.56 6.25 8.42
CA GLY A 119 -10.06 7.45 7.76
C GLY A 119 -8.90 7.14 6.83
N ILE A 120 -7.92 6.37 7.33
CA ILE A 120 -6.77 5.91 6.52
C ILE A 120 -7.22 5.03 5.35
N PHE A 121 -8.25 4.20 5.52
CA PHE A 121 -8.72 3.31 4.45
C PHE A 121 -9.62 4.00 3.41
N SER A 122 -10.04 5.25 3.64
CA SER A 122 -11.12 5.88 2.87
C SER A 122 -10.76 6.20 1.41
N ASP A 123 -9.48 6.42 1.14
CA ASP A 123 -8.86 6.72 -0.16
C ASP A 123 -8.40 5.47 -0.91
N VAL A 124 -8.12 4.36 -0.21
CA VAL A 124 -7.63 3.10 -0.78
C VAL A 124 -8.45 2.62 -2.00
N PRO A 125 -9.81 2.64 -1.99
CA PRO A 125 -10.56 2.27 -3.19
C PRO A 125 -10.30 3.17 -4.41
N HIS A 126 -10.11 4.48 -4.19
CA HIS A 126 -9.80 5.43 -5.25
C HIS A 126 -8.39 5.21 -5.80
N SER A 127 -7.42 5.08 -4.89
CA SER A 127 -6.03 4.73 -5.22
C SER A 127 -5.93 3.48 -6.11
N MET A 128 -6.61 2.40 -5.71
CA MET A 128 -6.64 1.15 -6.48
C MET A 128 -7.31 1.32 -7.85
N MET A 129 -8.29 2.22 -7.99
CA MET A 129 -8.91 2.55 -9.27
C MET A 129 -7.93 3.27 -10.22
N LEU A 130 -7.13 4.21 -9.71
CA LEU A 130 -6.09 4.89 -10.49
C LEU A 130 -5.01 3.90 -10.95
N LEU A 131 -4.53 3.05 -10.03
CA LEU A 131 -3.60 1.98 -10.34
C LEU A 131 -4.14 1.06 -11.43
N LYS A 132 -5.39 0.60 -11.29
CA LYS A 132 -6.06 -0.23 -12.30
C LYS A 132 -6.05 0.45 -13.67
N LYS A 133 -6.45 1.72 -13.73
CA LYS A 133 -6.48 2.48 -14.99
C LYS A 133 -5.10 2.52 -15.64
N SER A 134 -4.07 2.94 -14.90
CA SER A 134 -2.71 3.04 -15.43
C SER A 134 -2.09 1.70 -15.81
N VAL A 135 -2.46 0.62 -15.12
CA VAL A 135 -1.98 -0.74 -15.46
C VAL A 135 -2.72 -1.32 -16.67
N GLU A 136 -3.97 -0.93 -16.93
CA GLU A 136 -4.75 -1.44 -18.06
C GLU A 136 -4.58 -0.63 -19.35
N GLU A 137 -4.04 0.58 -19.28
CA GLU A 137 -3.57 1.38 -20.43
C GLU A 137 -2.44 0.66 -21.20
#